data_AF-A0A7V7B3G1-F1
#
_entry.id   AF-A0A7V7B3G1-F1
#
_cell.length_a   1.000
_cell.length_b   1.000
_cell.length_c   1.000
_cell.angle_alpha   90.00
_cell.angle_beta   90.00
_cell.angle_gamma   90.00
#
_symmetry.space_group_name_H-M   'P 1'
#
loop_
_entity.id
_entity.type
_entity.pdbx_description
1 polymer ?
#
loop_
_entity_poly.entity_id
_entity_poly.type
_entity_poly.pdbx_seq_one_letter_code
_entity_poly.pdbx_strand_id
1 'polypeptide(L)'
;MKKTIYSFLAMLFLASVLVTSVSADDDKGKPSCHCHMKKYGVHIDHYYELLAEKYAPDLVDEWKVISKDQQELMSKLKEDKDKKAEFKKNLKESSWYKRHKELEKQFTKAVKERDKNALKEIMPKVIEMQKELNDILSKTM
;
A
#
# COMPACT_ATOMS: atom_id res chain seq x y z
N MET A 1 38.49 23.14 46.40
CA MET A 1 38.63 21.67 46.38
C MET A 1 38.89 21.24 44.95
N LYS A 2 40.12 20.85 44.63
CA LYS A 2 40.56 20.48 43.27
C LYS A 2 40.62 18.95 43.14
N LYS A 3 39.99 18.48 42.06
CA LYS A 3 40.19 17.24 41.27
C LYS A 3 41.68 16.82 41.29
N THR A 4 42.13 15.58 41.26
CA THR A 4 41.71 14.32 40.59
C THR A 4 42.85 13.33 40.87
N ILE A 5 42.62 12.06 41.19
CA ILE A 5 43.57 10.97 40.89
C ILE A 5 42.79 9.70 40.51
N TYR A 6 42.96 9.31 39.26
CA TYR A 6 42.54 8.05 38.64
C TYR A 6 43.31 6.86 39.24
N SER A 7 42.65 5.72 39.50
CA SER A 7 43.24 4.39 39.28
C SER A 7 42.19 3.29 39.43
N PHE A 8 42.43 2.19 38.71
CA PHE A 8 41.71 0.90 38.70
C PHE A 8 40.47 0.82 37.79
N LEU A 9 40.61 0.47 36.50
CA LEU A 9 40.91 -0.87 35.99
C LEU A 9 39.71 -1.83 36.18
N ALA A 10 38.79 -1.79 35.23
CA ALA A 10 37.87 -2.90 34.99
C ALA A 10 37.39 -2.87 33.53
N MET A 11 38.03 -3.71 32.73
CA MET A 11 37.45 -4.49 31.64
C MET A 11 36.63 -3.77 30.56
N LEU A 12 37.28 -3.57 29.42
CA LEU A 12 36.99 -4.35 28.21
C LEU A 12 35.55 -4.92 28.14
N PHE A 13 34.63 -4.13 27.62
CA PHE A 13 33.47 -4.64 26.89
C PHE A 13 33.49 -4.01 25.49
N LEU A 14 34.43 -4.48 24.67
CA LEU A 14 34.27 -4.45 23.21
C LEU A 14 33.15 -5.45 22.87
N ALA A 15 31.90 -5.03 23.06
CA ALA A 15 30.79 -5.65 22.36
C ALA A 15 30.84 -5.11 20.92
N SER A 16 31.74 -5.69 20.12
CA SER A 16 31.66 -5.64 18.66
C SER A 16 30.33 -6.29 18.28
N VAL A 17 29.26 -5.48 18.23
CA VAL A 17 28.04 -5.85 17.54
C VAL A 17 28.44 -5.94 16.08
N LEU A 18 28.81 -7.15 15.65
CA LEU A 18 28.84 -7.54 14.25
C LEU A 18 27.41 -7.38 13.75
N VAL A 19 27.07 -6.19 13.25
CA VAL A 19 25.96 -6.01 12.35
C VAL A 19 26.32 -6.81 11.11
N THR A 20 25.86 -8.05 11.06
CA THR A 20 25.74 -8.77 9.80
C THR A 20 24.69 -8.02 9.00
N SER A 21 25.15 -7.18 8.08
CA SER A 21 24.30 -6.67 7.01
C SER A 21 23.75 -7.88 6.27
N VAL A 22 22.47 -8.19 6.52
CA VAL A 22 21.68 -9.02 5.60
C VAL A 22 21.61 -8.23 4.31
N SER A 23 22.49 -8.56 3.36
CA SER A 23 22.24 -8.29 1.96
C SER A 23 21.03 -9.13 1.58
N ALA A 24 19.89 -8.48 1.39
CA ALA A 24 18.79 -9.08 0.68
C ALA A 24 19.27 -9.26 -0.76
N ASP A 25 19.61 -10.51 -1.11
CA ASP A 25 19.90 -10.89 -2.49
C ASP A 25 18.75 -10.41 -3.39
N ASP A 26 19.12 -9.67 -4.44
CA ASP A 26 18.21 -9.28 -5.51
C ASP A 26 17.56 -10.54 -6.11
N ASP A 27 16.28 -10.73 -5.80
CA ASP A 27 15.45 -11.84 -6.27
C ASP A 27 15.31 -11.75 -7.80
N LYS A 28 16.22 -12.44 -8.48
CA LYS A 28 16.20 -12.68 -9.92
C LYS A 28 14.93 -13.44 -10.29
N GLY A 29 14.00 -12.74 -10.92
CA GLY A 29 13.03 -13.32 -11.86
C GLY A 29 12.16 -14.44 -11.30
N LYS A 30 11.30 -14.15 -10.31
CA LYS A 30 10.17 -15.05 -10.03
C LYS A 30 9.12 -14.94 -11.14
N PRO A 31 8.63 -16.07 -11.68
CA PRO A 31 7.43 -16.04 -12.51
C PRO A 31 6.30 -15.44 -11.67
N SER A 32 5.70 -14.36 -12.17
CA SER A 32 4.57 -13.68 -11.54
C SER A 32 3.42 -14.69 -11.33
N CYS A 33 3.34 -15.25 -10.12
CA CYS A 33 2.24 -16.10 -9.67
C CYS A 33 0.95 -15.28 -9.55
N HIS A 34 0.35 -14.92 -10.68
CA HIS A 34 -0.89 -14.15 -10.81
C HIS A 34 -2.14 -14.91 -10.30
N CYS A 35 -1.98 -16.17 -9.87
CA CYS A 35 -3.05 -17.05 -9.41
C CYS A 35 -3.45 -16.82 -7.93
N HIS A 36 -2.50 -16.49 -7.04
CA HIS A 36 -2.79 -16.52 -5.60
C HIS A 36 -3.51 -15.29 -5.04
N MET A 37 -3.40 -14.12 -5.67
CA MET A 37 -3.96 -12.87 -5.13
C MET A 37 -5.49 -12.82 -5.13
N LYS A 38 -6.18 -13.58 -6.00
CA LYS A 38 -7.65 -13.53 -6.10
C LYS A 38 -8.38 -13.97 -4.82
N LYS A 39 -7.76 -14.84 -4.02
CA LYS A 39 -8.35 -15.33 -2.76
C LYS A 39 -8.19 -14.36 -1.60
N TYR A 40 -7.39 -13.29 -1.77
CA TYR A 40 -7.10 -12.34 -0.70
C TYR A 40 -7.93 -11.06 -0.78
N GLY A 41 -8.90 -10.94 -1.69
CA GLY A 41 -9.70 -9.72 -1.85
C GLY A 41 -10.25 -9.19 -0.53
N VAL A 42 -10.94 -10.03 0.24
CA VAL A 42 -11.52 -9.66 1.54
C VAL A 42 -10.46 -9.25 2.57
N HIS A 43 -9.28 -9.90 2.54
CA HIS A 43 -8.17 -9.55 3.42
C HIS A 43 -7.54 -8.20 3.05
N ILE A 44 -7.43 -7.92 1.75
CA ILE A 44 -6.92 -6.65 1.24
C ILE A 44 -7.90 -5.52 1.54
N ASP A 45 -9.21 -5.74 1.34
CA ASP A 45 -10.25 -4.76 1.65
C ASP A 45 -10.20 -4.36 3.14
N HIS A 46 -10.13 -5.35 4.03
CA HIS A 46 -9.99 -5.11 5.46
C HIS A 46 -8.66 -4.43 5.82
N TYR A 47 -7.56 -4.78 5.16
CA TYR A 47 -6.27 -4.12 5.35
C TYR A 47 -6.34 -2.62 5.03
N TYR A 48 -6.99 -2.24 3.92
CA TYR A 48 -7.16 -0.83 3.58
C TYR A 48 -8.11 -0.10 4.54
N GLU A 49 -9.16 -0.77 5.04
CA GLU A 49 -10.02 -0.21 6.10
C GLU A 49 -9.22 0.11 7.36
N LEU A 50 -8.39 -0.82 7.86
CA LEU A 50 -7.53 -0.59 9.02
C LEU A 50 -6.54 0.57 8.82
N LEU A 51 -6.05 0.74 7.59
CA LEU A 51 -5.18 1.86 7.26
C LEU A 51 -5.93 3.19 7.21
N ALA A 52 -7.16 3.20 6.69
CA ALA A 52 -8.02 4.37 6.71
C ALA A 52 -8.34 4.78 8.16
N GLU A 53 -8.75 3.83 9.02
CA GLU A 53 -9.00 4.10 10.45
C GLU A 53 -7.79 4.70 11.16
N LYS A 54 -6.59 4.23 10.82
CA LYS A 54 -5.37 4.66 11.47
C LYS A 54 -4.82 5.99 10.97
N TYR A 55 -4.91 6.26 9.66
CA TYR A 55 -4.20 7.36 9.01
C TYR A 55 -5.09 8.40 8.35
N ALA A 56 -6.39 8.10 8.15
CA ALA A 56 -7.41 9.00 7.63
C ALA A 56 -8.77 8.74 8.29
N PRO A 57 -8.87 8.84 9.65
CA PRO A 57 -10.06 8.42 10.40
C PRO A 57 -11.33 9.15 9.97
N ASP A 58 -11.21 10.42 9.56
CA ASP A 58 -12.34 11.25 9.11
C ASP A 58 -12.94 10.78 7.76
N LEU A 59 -12.26 9.89 7.05
CA LEU A 59 -12.66 9.39 5.72
C LEU A 59 -13.07 7.90 5.74
N VAL A 60 -13.14 7.26 6.92
CA VAL A 60 -13.45 5.82 7.03
C VAL A 60 -14.86 5.50 6.53
N ASP A 61 -15.83 6.32 6.88
CA ASP A 61 -17.21 6.12 6.42
C ASP A 61 -17.32 6.31 4.91
N GLU A 62 -16.61 7.30 4.35
CA GLU A 62 -16.53 7.49 2.90
C GLU A 62 -15.86 6.28 2.22
N TRP A 63 -14.78 5.74 2.80
CA TRP A 63 -14.11 4.54 2.30
C TRP A 63 -15.05 3.33 2.22
N LYS A 64 -15.88 3.11 3.25
CA LYS A 64 -16.84 2.01 3.29
C LYS A 64 -17.88 2.12 2.17
N VAL A 65 -18.39 3.33 1.94
CA VAL A 65 -19.33 3.60 0.84
C VAL A 65 -18.66 3.35 -0.52
N ILE A 66 -17.49 3.93 -0.76
CA ILE A 66 -16.73 3.76 -2.00
C ILE A 66 -16.44 2.28 -2.28
N SER A 67 -15.98 1.55 -1.27
CA SER A 67 -15.60 0.13 -1.41
C SER A 67 -16.82 -0.73 -1.77
N LYS A 68 -17.95 -0.48 -1.13
CA LYS A 68 -19.20 -1.18 -1.43
C LYS A 68 -19.68 -0.91 -2.85
N ASP A 69 -19.72 0.37 -3.24
CA ASP A 69 -20.13 0.78 -4.59
C ASP A 69 -19.22 0.14 -5.65
N GLN A 70 -17.91 0.10 -5.40
CA GLN A 70 -16.94 -0.53 -6.28
C GLN A 70 -17.22 -2.03 -6.43
N GLN A 71 -17.51 -2.74 -5.35
CA GLN A 71 -17.82 -4.16 -5.37
C GLN A 71 -19.08 -4.44 -6.21
N GLU A 72 -20.13 -3.62 -6.06
CA GLU A 72 -21.37 -3.72 -6.84
C GLU A 72 -21.12 -3.47 -8.34
N LEU A 73 -20.41 -2.39 -8.68
CA LEU A 73 -20.05 -2.06 -10.07
C LEU A 73 -19.18 -3.14 -10.71
N MET A 74 -18.19 -3.64 -9.97
CA MET A 74 -17.32 -4.73 -10.42
C MET A 74 -18.07 -6.06 -10.54
N SER A 75 -19.14 -6.28 -9.76
CA SER A 75 -20.01 -7.44 -9.91
C SER A 75 -20.79 -7.37 -11.23
N LYS A 76 -21.42 -6.23 -11.51
CA LYS A 76 -22.14 -6.00 -12.77
C LYS A 76 -21.22 -6.12 -13.99
N LEU A 77 -20.02 -5.53 -13.92
CA LEU A 77 -19.02 -5.65 -15.00
C LEU A 77 -18.56 -7.09 -15.23
N LYS A 78 -18.63 -7.98 -14.23
CA LYS A 78 -18.20 -9.38 -14.40
C LYS A 78 -19.17 -10.20 -15.26
N GLU A 79 -20.43 -9.78 -15.35
CA GLU A 79 -21.47 -10.48 -16.11
C GLU A 79 -21.27 -10.33 -17.63
N ASP A 80 -20.74 -9.20 -18.08
CA ASP A 80 -20.44 -8.92 -19.48
C ASP A 80 -18.92 -9.00 -19.76
N LYS A 81 -18.50 -10.08 -20.43
CA LYS A 81 -17.07 -10.34 -20.70
C LYS A 81 -16.46 -9.33 -21.67
N ASP A 82 -17.24 -8.83 -22.63
CA ASP A 82 -16.75 -7.94 -23.68
C ASP A 82 -16.59 -6.53 -23.13
N LYS A 83 -17.61 -6.01 -22.42
CA LYS A 83 -17.49 -4.75 -21.67
C LYS A 83 -16.34 -4.79 -20.68
N LYS A 84 -16.14 -5.91 -19.98
CA LYS A 84 -15.01 -6.08 -19.05
C LYS A 84 -13.65 -6.06 -19.73
N ALA A 85 -13.53 -6.67 -20.90
CA ALA A 85 -12.28 -6.67 -21.66
C ALA A 85 -11.96 -5.26 -22.17
N GLU A 86 -12.97 -4.57 -22.71
CA GLU A 86 -12.87 -3.19 -23.17
C GLU A 86 -12.51 -2.24 -22.03
N PHE A 87 -13.23 -2.31 -20.90
CA PHE A 87 -12.93 -1.54 -19.69
C PHE A 87 -11.48 -1.67 -19.27
N LYS A 88 -10.96 -2.90 -19.19
CA LYS A 88 -9.57 -3.15 -18.78
C LYS A 88 -8.56 -2.57 -19.76
N LYS A 89 -8.86 -2.60 -21.06
CA LYS A 89 -7.99 -2.00 -22.08
C LYS A 89 -7.97 -0.48 -21.91
N ASN A 90 -9.15 0.14 -21.88
CA ASN A 90 -9.30 1.59 -21.76
C ASN A 90 -8.70 2.11 -20.43
N LEU A 91 -8.90 1.38 -19.33
CA LEU A 91 -8.35 1.74 -18.04
C LEU A 91 -6.81 1.74 -18.07
N LYS A 92 -6.17 0.74 -18.69
CA LYS A 92 -4.69 0.68 -18.79
C LYS A 92 -4.09 1.84 -19.58
N GLU A 93 -4.81 2.37 -20.56
CA GLU A 93 -4.38 3.48 -21.39
C GLU A 93 -4.69 4.85 -20.74
N SER A 94 -5.57 4.88 -19.74
CA SER A 94 -6.02 6.09 -19.06
C SER A 94 -4.93 6.80 -18.24
N SER A 95 -5.14 8.10 -18.03
CA SER A 95 -4.34 8.90 -17.07
C SER A 95 -4.51 8.40 -15.63
N TRP A 96 -5.70 7.90 -15.28
CA TRP A 96 -5.99 7.30 -13.97
C TRP A 96 -5.02 6.17 -13.66
N TYR A 97 -4.79 5.23 -14.59
CA TYR A 97 -3.91 4.08 -14.34
C TYR A 97 -2.45 4.50 -14.11
N LYS A 98 -1.97 5.51 -14.83
CA LYS A 98 -0.62 6.06 -14.64
C LYS A 98 -0.47 6.70 -13.25
N ARG A 99 -1.46 7.50 -12.82
CA ARG A 99 -1.47 8.12 -11.48
C ARG A 99 -1.59 7.06 -10.38
N HIS A 100 -2.49 6.09 -10.55
CA HIS A 100 -2.64 4.96 -9.63
C HIS A 100 -1.31 4.21 -9.47
N LYS A 101 -0.61 3.92 -10.57
CA LYS A 101 0.70 3.25 -10.52
C LYS A 101 1.75 4.03 -9.75
N GLU A 102 1.76 5.35 -9.88
CA GLU A 102 2.70 6.19 -9.17
C GLU A 102 2.36 6.27 -7.68
N LEU A 103 1.08 6.46 -7.36
CA LEU A 103 0.59 6.43 -5.98
C LEU A 103 0.87 5.08 -5.30
N GLU A 104 0.69 3.96 -6.00
CA GLU A 104 1.00 2.61 -5.51
C GLU A 104 2.47 2.46 -5.13
N LYS A 105 3.40 3.04 -5.90
CA LYS A 105 4.84 3.03 -5.55
C LYS A 105 5.12 3.83 -4.30
N GLN A 106 4.56 5.04 -4.19
CA GLN A 106 4.73 5.91 -3.01
C GLN A 106 4.15 5.24 -1.77
N PHE A 107 2.97 4.66 -1.90
CA PHE A 107 2.30 3.93 -0.83
C PHE A 107 3.11 2.70 -0.41
N THR A 108 3.59 1.90 -1.36
CA THR A 108 4.46 0.75 -1.09
C THR A 108 5.72 1.15 -0.35
N LYS A 109 6.35 2.27 -0.75
CA LYS A 109 7.52 2.80 -0.07
C LYS A 109 7.18 3.20 1.38
N ALA A 110 6.12 3.97 1.58
CA ALA A 110 5.68 4.40 2.91
C ALA A 110 5.35 3.21 3.85
N VAL A 111 4.71 2.16 3.32
CA VAL A 111 4.46 0.93 4.07
C VAL A 111 5.76 0.21 4.44
N LYS A 112 6.69 0.05 3.47
CA LYS A 112 7.99 -0.62 3.70
C LYS A 112 8.82 0.10 4.76
N GLU A 113 8.87 1.42 4.70
CA GLU A 113 9.62 2.28 5.61
C GLU A 113 8.88 2.51 6.94
N ARG A 114 7.62 2.06 7.04
CA ARG A 114 6.71 2.35 8.16
C ARG A 114 6.58 3.85 8.44
N ASP A 115 6.67 4.67 7.39
CA ASP A 115 6.60 6.12 7.48
C ASP A 115 5.15 6.56 7.72
N LYS A 116 4.85 6.85 9.00
CA LYS A 116 3.52 7.25 9.44
C LYS A 116 3.08 8.59 8.85
N ASN A 117 4.01 9.51 8.60
CA ASN A 117 3.66 10.83 8.07
C ASN A 117 3.30 10.71 6.58
N ALA A 118 4.12 9.98 5.81
CA ALA A 118 3.79 9.68 4.43
C ALA A 118 2.45 8.91 4.30
N LEU A 119 2.18 7.95 5.19
CA LEU A 119 0.90 7.23 5.18
C LEU A 119 -0.31 8.13 5.46
N LYS A 120 -0.20 9.09 6.40
CA LYS A 120 -1.25 10.11 6.64
C LYS A 120 -1.53 10.97 5.42
N GLU A 121 -0.49 11.33 4.66
CA GLU A 121 -0.64 12.13 3.44
C GLU A 121 -1.16 11.32 2.24
N ILE A 122 -0.81 10.03 2.17
CA ILE A 122 -1.13 9.15 1.03
C ILE A 122 -2.54 8.57 1.15
N MET A 123 -3.01 8.20 2.36
CA MET A 123 -4.30 7.52 2.51
C MET A 123 -5.49 8.32 1.94
N PRO A 124 -5.62 9.64 2.17
CA PRO A 124 -6.67 10.43 1.51
C PRO A 124 -6.61 10.35 -0.02
N LYS A 125 -5.41 10.37 -0.60
CA LYS A 125 -5.20 10.25 -2.06
C LYS A 125 -5.59 8.86 -2.58
N VAL A 126 -5.37 7.81 -1.79
CA VAL A 126 -5.80 6.44 -2.13
C VAL A 126 -7.32 6.37 -2.18
N ILE A 127 -8.00 6.94 -1.19
CA ILE A 127 -9.47 6.98 -1.13
C ILE A 127 -10.03 7.76 -2.32
N GLU A 128 -9.47 8.94 -2.62
CA GLU A 128 -9.82 9.73 -3.80
C GLU A 128 -9.61 8.96 -5.11
N MET A 129 -8.50 8.24 -5.25
CA MET A 129 -8.22 7.41 -6.43
C MET A 129 -9.25 6.28 -6.61
N GLN A 130 -9.76 5.69 -5.52
CA GLN A 130 -10.83 4.68 -5.59
C GLN A 130 -12.18 5.29 -5.95
N LYS A 131 -12.46 6.51 -5.48
CA LYS A 131 -13.65 7.27 -5.89
C LYS A 131 -13.65 7.54 -7.39
N GLU A 132 -12.54 8.04 -7.92
CA GLU A 132 -12.37 8.23 -9.37
C GLU A 132 -12.56 6.92 -10.15
N LEU A 133 -12.09 5.78 -9.61
CA LEU A 133 -12.30 4.48 -10.25
C LEU A 133 -13.78 4.12 -10.34
N ASN A 134 -14.57 4.39 -9.29
CA ASN A 134 -16.01 4.19 -9.32
C ASN A 134 -16.70 5.09 -10.36
N ASP A 135 -16.24 6.33 -10.54
CA ASP A 135 -16.74 7.22 -11.58
C ASP A 135 -16.45 6.69 -12.99
N ILE A 136 -15.28 6.07 -13.21
CA ILE A 136 -14.95 5.44 -14.49
C ILE A 136 -15.78 4.16 -14.70
N LEU A 137 -15.93 3.33 -13.66
CA LEU A 137 -16.72 2.11 -13.70
C LEU A 137 -18.20 2.39 -14.00
N SER A 138 -18.79 3.37 -13.33
CA SER A 138 -20.19 3.73 -13.50
C SER A 138 -20.50 4.21 -14.93
N LYS A 139 -19.57 4.93 -15.57
CA LYS A 139 -19.69 5.35 -16.98
C LYS A 139 -19.56 4.19 -17.98
N THR A 140 -19.06 3.05 -17.53
CA THR A 140 -18.87 1.86 -18.35
C THR A 140 -20.09 0.93 -18.31
N MET A 141 -20.92 1.04 -17.27
CA MET A 141 -22.13 0.23 -17.10
C MET A 141 -23.19 0.63 -18.13
#